data_AF-A8GLS3-F1
#
_entry.id   AF-A8GLS3-F1
#
_cell.length_a   1.000
_cell.length_b   1.000
_cell.length_c   1.000
_cell.angle_alpha   90.00
_cell.angle_beta   90.00
_cell.angle_gamma   90.00
#
_symmetry.space_group_name_H-M   'P 1'
#
loop_
_entity.id
_entity.type
_entity.pdbx_description
1 polymer ?
#
loop_
_entity_poly.entity_id
_entity_poly.type
_entity_poly.pdbx_seq_one_letter_code
_entity_poly.pdbx_strand_id
1 'polypeptide(L)'
;MLEINNLAFAGGGVKVIAYAWALKVLKDKDCLKNIQKVVGASGGAIAAFSIVLGYQSEKIEDILKKIKFLDRTSKWDQVYNLVFYGWLNSEKYLEEFLGQLLKDNGFDPDITFKQLHDSQKTNIDLYVVILISVLNFQKLYLIKMLLMRKS
;
A
#
# COMPACT_ATOMS: atom_id res chain seq x y z
N MET A 1 -10.48 -5.22 26.17
CA MET A 1 -10.27 -5.72 24.78
C MET A 1 -8.93 -5.19 24.30
N LEU A 2 -8.24 -5.93 23.43
CA LEU A 2 -6.96 -5.49 22.90
C LEU A 2 -7.20 -4.45 21.81
N GLU A 3 -6.62 -3.27 21.98
CA GLU A 3 -6.70 -2.16 21.04
C GLU A 3 -5.40 -2.09 20.23
N ILE A 4 -5.51 -1.94 18.91
CA ILE A 4 -4.36 -1.85 18.01
C ILE A 4 -4.34 -0.47 17.36
N ASN A 5 -3.33 0.31 17.73
CA ASN A 5 -3.17 1.68 17.23
C ASN A 5 -2.14 1.74 16.08
N ASN A 6 -1.31 0.70 15.93
CA ASN A 6 -0.24 0.66 14.94
C ASN A 6 -0.24 -0.69 14.21
N LEU A 7 -0.20 -0.66 12.87
CA LEU A 7 -0.09 -1.85 12.02
C LEU A 7 1.19 -1.81 11.20
N ALA A 8 1.89 -2.93 11.11
CA ALA A 8 3.10 -3.08 10.32
C ALA A 8 2.99 -4.26 9.36
N PHE A 9 3.15 -3.98 8.05
CA PHE A 9 3.05 -4.95 6.98
C PHE A 9 4.40 -5.18 6.31
N ALA A 10 4.98 -6.35 6.50
CA ALA A 10 6.21 -6.71 5.84
C ALA A 10 6.00 -6.99 4.34
N GLY A 11 7.09 -6.95 3.57
CA GLY A 11 7.12 -7.57 2.25
C GLY A 11 7.09 -9.09 2.38
N GLY A 12 6.64 -9.80 1.34
CA GLY A 12 6.57 -11.27 1.44
C GLY A 12 6.10 -12.01 0.20
N GLY A 13 6.17 -11.41 -1.00
CA GLY A 13 5.66 -12.08 -2.19
C GLY A 13 4.13 -12.21 -2.15
N VAL A 14 3.65 -13.36 -2.62
CA VAL A 14 2.24 -13.78 -2.58
C VAL A 14 1.66 -13.85 -1.16
N LYS A 15 2.51 -13.98 -0.13
CA LYS A 15 2.07 -14.14 1.27
C LYS A 15 1.34 -12.91 1.81
N VAL A 16 1.51 -11.74 1.18
CA VAL A 16 0.83 -10.51 1.61
C VAL A 16 -0.70 -10.62 1.59
N ILE A 17 -1.28 -11.54 0.80
CA ILE A 17 -2.72 -11.82 0.81
C ILE A 17 -3.23 -12.26 2.19
N ALA A 18 -2.38 -12.92 2.99
CA ALA A 18 -2.72 -13.30 4.36
C ALA A 18 -3.09 -12.08 5.23
N TYR A 19 -2.63 -10.88 4.88
CA TYR A 19 -2.98 -9.65 5.58
C TYR A 19 -4.47 -9.32 5.51
N ALA A 20 -5.14 -9.60 4.38
CA ALA A 20 -6.57 -9.37 4.27
C ALA A 20 -7.37 -10.23 5.28
N TRP A 21 -6.97 -11.49 5.45
CA TRP A 21 -7.57 -12.41 6.41
C TRP A 21 -7.29 -12.00 7.85
N ALA A 22 -6.05 -11.58 8.15
CA ALA A 22 -5.69 -11.07 9.46
C ALA A 22 -6.51 -9.81 9.81
N LEU A 23 -6.64 -8.87 8.87
CA LEU A 23 -7.45 -7.66 9.04
C LEU A 23 -8.92 -7.99 9.28
N LYS A 24 -9.47 -8.98 8.59
CA LYS A 24 -10.85 -9.44 8.81
C LYS A 24 -11.06 -9.93 10.24
N VAL A 25 -10.18 -10.81 10.73
CA VAL A 25 -10.26 -11.31 12.12
C VAL A 25 -10.09 -10.19 13.15
N LEU A 26 -9.19 -9.25 12.90
CA LEU A 26 -8.98 -8.11 13.80
C LEU A 26 -10.17 -7.15 13.79
N LYS A 27 -10.82 -6.95 12.64
CA LYS A 27 -12.06 -6.18 12.52
C LYS A 27 -13.21 -6.85 13.28
N ASP A 28 -13.41 -8.15 13.11
CA ASP A 28 -14.47 -8.92 13.78
C ASP A 28 -14.31 -8.92 15.31
N LYS A 29 -13.08 -8.72 15.80
CA LYS A 29 -12.74 -8.56 17.22
C LYS A 29 -12.73 -7.11 17.70
N ASP A 30 -13.17 -6.16 16.89
CA ASP A 30 -13.19 -4.73 17.19
C ASP A 30 -11.80 -4.12 17.50
N CYS A 31 -10.71 -4.78 17.09
CA CYS A 31 -9.34 -4.36 17.41
C CYS A 31 -8.84 -3.19 16.54
N LEU A 32 -9.53 -2.88 15.43
CA LEU A 32 -9.09 -1.92 14.41
C LEU A 32 -9.75 -0.54 14.49
N LYS A 33 -10.55 -0.27 15.54
CA LYS A 33 -11.34 0.98 15.64
C LYS A 33 -10.50 2.26 15.71
N ASN A 34 -9.31 2.18 16.30
CA ASN A 34 -8.48 3.35 16.62
C ASN A 34 -7.08 3.24 15.99
N ILE A 35 -7.00 2.74 14.75
CA ILE A 35 -5.73 2.75 14.01
C ILE A 35 -5.29 4.21 13.86
N GLN A 36 -4.06 4.48 14.28
CA GLN A 36 -3.42 5.79 14.15
C GLN A 36 -2.30 5.75 13.13
N LYS A 37 -1.58 4.62 13.03
CA LYS A 37 -0.39 4.51 12.18
C LYS A 37 -0.36 3.19 11.44
N VAL A 38 0.01 3.26 10.17
CA VAL A 38 0.20 2.08 9.35
C VAL A 38 1.52 2.19 8.61
N VAL A 39 2.34 1.15 8.71
CA VAL A 39 3.60 1.02 7.97
C VAL A 39 3.55 -0.20 7.05
N GLY A 40 4.09 -0.07 5.84
CA GLY A 40 4.15 -1.20 4.89
C GLY A 40 5.40 -1.20 4.04
N ALA A 41 5.92 -2.40 3.73
CA ALA A 41 7.09 -2.60 2.88
C ALA A 41 6.81 -3.42 1.61
N SER A 42 7.27 -2.96 0.42
CA SER A 42 7.04 -3.64 -0.88
C SER A 42 5.55 -3.97 -1.07
N GLY A 43 5.14 -5.24 -1.27
CA GLY A 43 3.73 -5.63 -1.36
C GLY A 43 2.91 -5.29 -0.10
N GLY A 44 3.54 -5.22 1.08
CA GLY A 44 2.92 -4.74 2.32
C GLY A 44 2.59 -3.25 2.30
N ALA A 45 3.28 -2.45 1.47
CA ALA A 45 2.94 -1.03 1.28
C ALA A 45 1.57 -0.84 0.62
N ILE A 46 1.18 -1.74 -0.27
CA ILE A 46 -0.13 -1.67 -0.92
C ILE A 46 -1.24 -2.01 0.08
N ALA A 47 -1.01 -2.98 0.96
CA ALA A 47 -1.92 -3.27 2.07
C ALA A 47 -2.04 -2.06 3.00
N ALA A 48 -0.91 -1.47 3.40
CA ALA A 48 -0.87 -0.27 4.24
C ALA A 48 -1.63 0.91 3.62
N PHE A 49 -1.36 1.19 2.35
CA PHE A 49 -2.03 2.24 1.59
C PHE A 49 -3.53 2.00 1.50
N SER A 50 -3.95 0.76 1.23
CA SER A 50 -5.37 0.44 1.14
C SER A 50 -6.12 0.66 2.46
N ILE A 51 -5.48 0.37 3.60
CA ILE A 51 -6.05 0.64 4.93
C ILE A 51 -6.21 2.15 5.16
N VAL A 52 -5.19 2.94 4.81
CA VAL A 52 -5.23 4.40 4.96
C VAL A 52 -6.35 4.99 4.13
N LEU A 53 -6.59 4.49 2.91
CA LEU A 53 -7.72 4.94 2.11
C LEU A 53 -9.08 4.56 2.72
N GLY A 54 -9.13 3.65 3.69
CA GLY A 54 -10.37 3.20 4.33
C GLY A 54 -11.01 1.99 3.65
N TYR A 55 -10.27 1.25 2.82
CA TYR A 55 -10.78 0.04 2.21
C TYR A 55 -11.07 -1.04 3.26
N GLN A 56 -12.16 -1.78 3.04
CA GLN A 56 -12.53 -2.92 3.86
C GLN A 56 -11.67 -4.15 3.54
N SER A 57 -11.56 -5.09 4.48
CA SER A 57 -10.76 -6.32 4.37
C SER A 57 -11.01 -7.09 3.07
N GLU A 58 -12.27 -7.15 2.62
CA GLU A 58 -12.68 -7.85 1.40
C GLU A 58 -12.08 -7.18 0.16
N LYS A 59 -12.16 -5.86 0.10
CA LYS A 59 -11.59 -5.08 -1.02
C LYS A 59 -10.07 -5.11 -1.00
N ILE A 60 -9.45 -5.10 0.19
CA ILE A 60 -8.00 -5.30 0.36
C ILE A 60 -7.61 -6.67 -0.18
N GLU A 61 -8.38 -7.72 0.10
CA GLU A 61 -8.15 -9.05 -0.46
C GLU A 61 -8.17 -9.04 -1.98
N ASP A 62 -9.16 -8.40 -2.60
CA ASP A 62 -9.27 -8.28 -4.06
C ASP A 62 -8.09 -7.52 -4.66
N ILE A 63 -7.67 -6.42 -4.05
CA ILE A 63 -6.50 -5.61 -4.46
C ILE A 63 -5.24 -6.50 -4.43
N LEU A 64 -5.01 -7.21 -3.33
CA LEU A 64 -3.83 -8.07 -3.15
C LEU A 64 -3.87 -9.32 -4.04
N LYS A 65 -5.05 -9.88 -4.29
CA LYS A 65 -5.27 -10.97 -5.26
C LYS A 65 -5.03 -10.51 -6.68
N LYS A 66 -5.47 -9.32 -7.07
CA LYS A 66 -5.18 -8.75 -8.38
C LYS A 66 -3.70 -8.58 -8.60
N ILE A 67 -2.93 -8.27 -7.56
CA ILE A 67 -1.46 -8.24 -7.67
C ILE A 67 -0.88 -9.65 -7.89
N LYS A 68 -1.51 -10.73 -7.40
CA LYS A 68 -1.07 -12.13 -7.60
C LYS A 68 -1.54 -12.75 -8.92
N PHE A 69 -2.80 -12.55 -9.30
CA PHE A 69 -3.50 -13.22 -10.41
C PHE A 69 -3.37 -12.47 -11.73
N LEU A 70 -2.20 -11.87 -11.96
CA LEU A 70 -1.93 -11.22 -13.23
C LEU A 70 -1.66 -12.32 -14.26
N ASP A 71 -2.73 -12.55 -15.01
CA ASP A 71 -2.73 -13.30 -16.25
C ASP A 71 -1.66 -12.70 -17.16
N ARG A 72 -0.74 -13.54 -17.64
CA ARG A 72 0.61 -13.23 -18.15
C ARG A 72 0.63 -12.47 -19.50
N THR A 73 -0.32 -11.58 -19.74
CA THR A 73 -0.52 -10.90 -21.02
C THR A 73 -0.97 -9.43 -20.91
N SER A 74 -0.84 -8.75 -19.76
CA SER A 74 -1.44 -7.39 -19.60
C SER A 74 -0.58 -6.35 -18.88
N LYS A 75 -1.01 -5.07 -19.00
CA LYS A 75 -0.50 -3.86 -18.30
C LYS A 75 -0.17 -4.09 -16.82
N TRP A 76 -0.88 -5.00 -16.18
CA TRP A 76 -0.75 -5.30 -14.77
C TRP A 76 0.46 -6.16 -14.41
N ASP A 77 0.95 -7.02 -15.30
CA ASP A 77 2.20 -7.78 -15.10
C ASP A 77 3.39 -6.87 -14.80
N GLN A 78 3.34 -5.64 -15.31
CA GLN A 78 4.35 -4.64 -15.04
C GLN A 78 4.30 -4.22 -13.56
N VAL A 79 3.12 -3.97 -12.98
CA VAL A 79 2.98 -3.69 -11.53
C VAL A 79 3.54 -4.82 -10.68
N TYR A 80 3.23 -6.08 -11.04
CA TYR A 80 3.82 -7.25 -10.38
C TYR A 80 5.34 -7.26 -10.47
N ASN A 81 5.87 -7.05 -11.68
CA ASN A 81 7.31 -6.99 -11.91
C ASN A 81 7.98 -5.82 -11.18
N LEU A 82 7.30 -4.69 -10.93
CA LEU A 82 7.84 -3.63 -10.07
C LEU A 82 7.92 -4.11 -8.62
N VAL A 83 6.78 -4.57 -8.09
CA VAL A 83 6.60 -4.87 -6.66
C VAL A 83 7.50 -6.01 -6.22
N PHE A 84 7.71 -7.00 -7.09
CA PHE A 84 8.46 -8.21 -6.76
C PHE A 84 9.84 -8.29 -7.42
N TYR A 85 10.08 -7.61 -8.55
CA TYR A 85 11.30 -7.80 -9.35
C TYR A 85 12.01 -6.51 -9.80
N GLY A 86 11.48 -5.32 -9.49
CA GLY A 86 12.11 -4.02 -9.82
C GLY A 86 12.36 -3.75 -11.31
N TRP A 87 11.53 -4.28 -12.22
CA TRP A 87 11.79 -4.21 -13.66
C TRP A 87 11.51 -2.82 -14.27
N LEU A 88 12.41 -2.33 -15.14
CA LEU A 88 12.29 -1.04 -15.84
C LEU A 88 11.05 -1.03 -16.77
N ASN A 89 10.20 0.00 -16.66
CA ASN A 89 8.90 0.25 -17.35
C ASN A 89 7.64 0.05 -16.50
N SER A 90 7.79 -0.44 -15.27
CA SER A 90 6.65 -0.76 -14.42
C SER A 90 6.15 0.36 -13.51
N GLU A 91 6.90 1.46 -13.39
CA GLU A 91 6.58 2.62 -12.57
C GLU A 91 5.26 3.29 -12.99
N LYS A 92 5.07 3.55 -14.29
CA LYS A 92 3.84 4.15 -14.83
C LYS A 92 2.59 3.33 -14.49
N TYR A 93 2.71 2.01 -14.50
CA TYR A 93 1.60 1.12 -14.17
C TYR A 93 1.27 1.12 -12.69
N LEU A 94 2.28 1.26 -11.83
CA LEU A 94 2.06 1.46 -10.41
C LEU A 94 1.38 2.81 -10.16
N GLU A 95 1.81 3.88 -10.83
CA GLU A 95 1.16 5.19 -10.74
C GLU A 95 -0.32 5.13 -11.19
N GLU A 96 -0.62 4.51 -12.33
CA GLU A 96 -1.99 4.31 -12.81
C GLU A 96 -2.82 3.48 -11.82
N PHE A 97 -2.24 2.42 -11.25
CA PHE A 97 -2.91 1.58 -10.26
C PHE A 97 -3.22 2.33 -8.96
N LEU A 98 -2.23 3.00 -8.37
CA LEU A 98 -2.41 3.77 -7.14
C LEU A 98 -3.37 4.94 -7.36
N GLY A 99 -3.28 5.61 -8.52
CA GLY A 99 -4.23 6.64 -8.94
C GLY A 99 -5.65 6.11 -9.05
N GLN A 100 -5.85 4.89 -9.54
CA GLN A 100 -7.16 4.26 -9.58
C GLN A 100 -7.68 3.95 -8.16
N LEU A 101 -6.83 3.43 -7.26
CA LEU A 101 -7.21 3.19 -5.87
C LEU A 101 -7.61 4.49 -5.14
N LEU A 102 -6.97 5.61 -5.47
CA LEU A 102 -7.35 6.93 -4.95
C LEU A 102 -8.72 7.37 -5.48
N LYS A 103 -8.93 7.31 -6.81
CA LYS A 103 -10.21 7.67 -7.44
C LYS A 103 -11.38 6.85 -6.92
N ASP A 104 -11.19 5.55 -6.83
CA ASP A 104 -12.20 4.60 -6.34
C ASP A 104 -12.64 4.91 -4.90
N ASN A 105 -11.81 5.62 -4.13
CA ASN A 105 -12.10 6.04 -2.76
C ASN A 105 -12.39 7.55 -2.62
N GLY A 106 -12.60 8.23 -3.75
CA GLY A 106 -12.97 9.64 -3.82
C GLY A 106 -11.86 10.59 -3.39
N PHE A 107 -10.61 10.25 -3.74
CA PHE A 107 -9.45 11.14 -3.62
C PHE A 107 -8.95 11.56 -5.00
N ASP A 108 -8.29 12.71 -5.03
CA ASP A 108 -7.52 13.17 -6.18
C ASP A 108 -6.31 12.23 -6.40
N PRO A 109 -6.06 11.70 -7.61
CA PRO A 109 -4.84 10.96 -7.93
C PRO A 109 -3.55 11.71 -7.59
N ASP A 110 -3.58 13.04 -7.69
CA ASP A 110 -2.44 13.91 -7.44
C ASP A 110 -2.37 14.39 -5.98
N ILE A 111 -3.19 13.79 -5.09
CA ILE A 111 -3.20 14.12 -3.66
C ILE A 111 -1.84 13.83 -3.02
N THR A 112 -1.36 14.78 -2.22
CA THR A 112 -0.16 14.60 -1.42
C THR A 112 -0.45 13.78 -0.15
N PHE A 113 0.56 13.12 0.43
CA PHE A 113 0.40 12.43 1.72
C PHE A 113 -0.07 13.36 2.84
N LYS A 114 0.34 14.63 2.83
CA LYS A 114 -0.14 15.63 3.77
C LYS A 114 -1.64 15.87 3.60
N GLN A 115 -2.11 16.10 2.37
CA GLN A 115 -3.54 16.28 2.09
C GLN A 115 -4.34 15.01 2.38
N LEU A 116 -3.77 13.83 2.13
CA LEU A 116 -4.41 12.56 2.46
C LEU A 116 -4.56 12.36 3.97
N HIS A 117 -3.50 12.66 4.73
CA HIS A 117 -3.50 12.62 6.20
C HIS A 117 -4.46 13.66 6.79
N ASP A 118 -4.40 14.90 6.30
CA ASP A 118 -5.23 16.03 6.75
C ASP A 118 -6.70 15.86 6.29
N SER A 119 -6.99 14.89 5.43
CA SER A 119 -8.36 14.58 5.04
C SER A 119 -9.12 13.97 6.22
N GLN A 120 -10.33 14.47 6.47
CA GLN A 120 -11.23 13.97 7.52
C GLN A 120 -11.61 12.48 7.37
N LYS A 121 -11.27 11.85 6.24
CA LYS A 121 -11.61 10.46 5.92
C LYS A 121 -10.66 9.45 6.58
N THR A 122 -9.43 9.84 6.93
CA THR A 122 -8.40 8.87 7.32
C THR A 122 -7.80 9.20 8.69
N ASN A 123 -7.23 10.40 8.86
CA ASN A 123 -6.48 10.80 10.06
C ASN A 123 -5.50 9.69 10.56
N ILE A 124 -4.93 8.95 9.62
CA ILE A 124 -3.99 7.84 9.87
C ILE A 124 -2.63 8.23 9.27
N ASP A 125 -1.59 8.15 10.09
CA ASP A 125 -0.21 8.30 9.63
C ASP A 125 0.18 7.10 8.75
N LEU A 126 0.53 7.38 7.50
CA LEU A 126 1.03 6.38 6.56
C LEU A 126 2.54 6.45 6.43
N TYR A 127 3.20 5.33 6.71
CA TYR A 127 4.63 5.13 6.47
C TYR A 127 4.81 4.06 5.39
N VAL A 128 5.49 4.39 4.30
CA VAL A 128 5.72 3.42 3.21
C VAL A 128 7.22 3.23 3.02
N VAL A 129 7.62 1.96 2.97
CA VAL A 129 8.98 1.52 2.71
C VAL A 129 9.00 0.79 1.38
N ILE A 130 9.36 1.48 0.30
CA ILE A 130 9.53 0.82 -1.00
C ILE A 130 10.94 0.21 -1.03
N LEU A 131 11.02 -1.12 -0.91
CA LEU A 131 12.26 -1.85 -1.11
C LEU A 131 12.38 -2.19 -2.60
N ILE A 132 13.21 -1.43 -3.32
CA ILE A 132 13.65 -1.79 -4.67
C ILE A 132 15.01 -2.47 -4.48
N SER A 133 15.10 -3.77 -4.74
CA SER A 133 16.40 -4.45 -4.79
C SER A 133 17.13 -4.02 -6.07
N VAL A 134 17.77 -2.85 -6.05
CA VAL A 134 18.75 -2.50 -7.08
C VAL A 134 20.06 -3.17 -6.69
N LEU A 135 20.44 -4.21 -7.44
CA LEU A 135 21.71 -4.95 -7.36
C LEU A 135 22.96 -4.09 -7.68
N ASN A 136 22.89 -2.79 -7.48
CA ASN A 136 24.03 -1.88 -7.56
C ASN A 136 23.89 -0.80 -6.49
N PHE A 137 24.87 -0.77 -5.61
CA PHE A 137 24.96 -0.06 -4.34
C PHE A 137 24.95 1.48 -4.41
N GLN A 138 24.30 2.10 -5.41
CA GLN A 138 24.36 3.55 -5.63
C GLN A 138 23.04 4.25 -5.97
N LYS A 139 21.91 3.54 -6.07
CA LYS A 139 20.58 4.20 -6.19
C LYS A 139 19.58 3.56 -5.25
N LEU A 140 19.78 3.82 -3.97
CA LEU A 140 18.70 3.74 -2.99
C LEU A 140 17.69 4.84 -3.36
N TYR A 141 16.59 4.49 -4.03
CA TYR A 141 15.40 5.36 -4.15
C TYR A 141 14.69 5.45 -2.80
N LEU A 142 15.44 5.89 -1.79
CA LEU A 142 14.98 6.48 -0.54
C LEU A 142 14.43 7.91 -0.79
N ILE A 143 14.34 8.32 -2.07
CA ILE A 143 14.22 9.69 -2.53
C ILE A 143 12.76 9.98 -2.91
N LYS A 144 11.91 10.21 -1.89
CA LYS A 144 10.94 11.33 -1.82
C LYS A 144 9.94 11.22 -0.66
N MET A 145 9.60 10.01 -0.22
CA MET A 145 8.51 9.85 0.77
C MET A 145 8.90 10.16 2.22
N LEU A 146 10.18 10.07 2.59
CA LEU A 146 10.61 10.29 3.98
C LEU A 146 11.00 11.74 4.31
N LEU A 147 11.16 12.63 3.32
CA LEU A 147 11.72 13.98 3.58
C LEU A 147 11.14 15.16 2.78
N MET A 148 10.18 14.99 1.86
CA MET A 148 9.76 16.12 0.99
C MET A 148 8.26 16.42 1.01
N ARG A 149 7.79 17.00 2.11
CA ARG A 149 7.30 18.40 2.20
C ARG A 149 6.38 18.55 3.40
N LYS A 150 7.00 18.92 4.53
CA LYS A 150 6.41 19.96 5.39
C LYS A 150 6.39 21.25 4.57
N SER A 151 5.31 21.48 3.83
CA SER A 151 4.87 22.80 3.36
C SER A 151 3.44 22.66 2.88
#